data_AF-A0A0F7P8Q2-F1
#
_entry.id   AF-A0A0F7P8Q2-F1
#
_cell.length_a   1.000
_cell.length_b   1.000
_cell.length_c   1.000
_cell.angle_alpha   90.00
_cell.angle_beta   90.00
_cell.angle_gamma   90.00
#
_symmetry.space_group_name_H-M   'P 1'
#
loop_
_entity.id
_entity.type
_entity.pdbx_description
1 polymer ?
#
loop_
_entity_poly.entity_id
_entity_poly.type
_entity_poly.pdbx_seq_one_letter_code
_entity_poly.pdbx_strand_id
1 'polypeptide(L)'
;MDSSIPAPHSISEYVADGARIAAILFVWGVIAAFFAFGISEIGGPGSLFKTLGPQIGAMFAVTGVFNALLYLLYRSIDYWHSLK
;
A
#
# COMPACT_ATOMS: atom_id res chain seq x y z
N MET A 1 -37.69 0.42 -22.30
CA MET A 1 -36.94 0.31 -21.03
C MET A 1 -35.59 -0.26 -21.41
N ASP A 2 -34.66 0.59 -21.80
CA ASP A 2 -33.29 0.15 -22.10
C ASP A 2 -32.59 -0.08 -20.77
N SER A 3 -32.51 -1.34 -20.37
CA SER A 3 -31.63 -1.78 -19.28
C SER A 3 -30.20 -1.66 -19.79
N SER A 4 -29.63 -0.46 -19.73
CA SER A 4 -28.22 -0.21 -19.96
C SER A 4 -27.42 -0.83 -18.81
N ILE A 5 -27.16 -2.14 -18.93
CA ILE A 5 -26.21 -2.83 -18.05
C ILE A 5 -24.87 -2.10 -18.22
N PRO A 6 -24.26 -1.57 -17.15
CA PRO A 6 -22.97 -0.90 -17.22
C PRO A 6 -21.97 -1.83 -17.90
N ALA A 7 -21.26 -1.30 -18.91
CA ALA A 7 -20.26 -2.08 -19.63
C ALA A 7 -19.21 -2.60 -18.63
N PRO A 8 -18.89 -3.91 -18.64
CA PRO A 8 -17.88 -4.45 -17.75
C PRO A 8 -16.56 -3.72 -17.97
N HIS A 9 -15.91 -3.34 -16.86
CA HIS A 9 -14.62 -2.68 -16.89
C HIS A 9 -13.61 -3.45 -17.73
N SER A 10 -12.75 -2.69 -18.40
CA SER A 10 -11.70 -3.29 -19.21
C SER A 10 -10.70 -4.01 -18.31
N ILE A 11 -10.14 -5.12 -18.81
CA ILE A 11 -9.06 -5.84 -18.13
C ILE A 11 -7.89 -4.88 -17.83
N SER A 12 -7.67 -3.88 -18.69
CA SER A 12 -6.64 -2.86 -18.50
C SER A 12 -6.84 -2.01 -17.25
N GLU A 13 -8.07 -1.65 -16.90
CA GLU A 13 -8.36 -0.88 -15.67
C GLU A 13 -8.08 -1.71 -14.42
N TYR A 14 -8.45 -2.99 -14.45
CA TYR A 14 -8.16 -3.90 -13.35
C TYR A 14 -6.66 -4.07 -13.11
N VAL A 15 -5.89 -4.23 -14.19
CA VAL A 15 -4.42 -4.31 -14.12
C VAL A 15 -3.82 -3.00 -13.60
N ALA A 16 -4.34 -1.84 -14.03
CA ALA A 16 -3.88 -0.54 -13.54
C ALA A 16 -4.13 -0.36 -12.04
N ASP A 17 -5.27 -0.83 -11.52
CA ASP A 17 -5.55 -0.82 -10.08
C ASP A 17 -4.60 -1.73 -9.29
N GLY A 18 -4.35 -2.94 -9.81
CA GLY A 18 -3.35 -3.85 -9.23
C GLY A 18 -1.96 -3.23 -9.20
N ALA A 19 -1.55 -2.56 -10.27
CA ALA A 19 -0.26 -1.87 -10.36
C ALA A 19 -0.14 -0.73 -9.33
N ARG A 20 -1.22 0.01 -9.07
CA ARG A 20 -1.25 1.07 -8.04
C ARG A 20 -1.11 0.52 -6.64
N ILE A 21 -1.82 -0.58 -6.33
CA ILE A 21 -1.67 -1.27 -5.04
C ILE A 21 -0.24 -1.79 -4.88
N ALA A 22 0.32 -2.42 -5.92
CA ALA A 22 1.69 -2.89 -5.92
C ALA A 22 2.70 -1.74 -5.71
N ALA A 23 2.49 -0.60 -6.35
CA ALA A 23 3.34 0.59 -6.19
C ALA A 23 3.27 1.14 -4.75
N ILE A 24 2.08 1.23 -4.15
CA ILE A 24 1.92 1.64 -2.74
C ILE A 24 2.71 0.70 -1.84
N LEU A 25 2.47 -0.61 -1.96
CA LEU A 25 3.15 -1.62 -1.12
C LEU A 25 4.67 -1.63 -1.35
N PHE A 26 5.12 -1.41 -2.58
CA PHE A 26 6.53 -1.35 -2.92
C PHE A 26 7.22 -0.15 -2.26
N VAL A 27 6.65 1.06 -2.40
CA VAL A 27 7.21 2.28 -1.79
C VAL A 27 7.31 2.14 -0.28
N TRP A 28 6.22 1.75 0.37
CA TRP A 28 6.21 1.57 1.82
C TRP A 28 7.09 0.41 2.29
N GLY A 29 7.16 -0.66 1.50
CA GLY A 29 8.05 -1.80 1.76
C GLY A 29 9.53 -1.40 1.69
N VAL A 30 9.93 -0.60 0.71
CA VAL A 30 11.30 -0.06 0.60
C VAL A 30 11.63 0.83 1.79
N ILE A 31 10.71 1.72 2.18
CA ILE A 31 10.89 2.56 3.37
C ILE A 31 11.02 1.68 4.63
N ALA A 32 10.12 0.72 4.82
CA ALA A 32 10.14 -0.19 5.96
C ALA A 32 11.45 -0.98 6.03
N ALA A 33 11.92 -1.52 4.90
CA ALA A 33 13.18 -2.25 4.80
C ALA A 33 14.39 -1.36 5.11
N PHE A 34 14.39 -0.11 4.64
CA PHE A 34 15.45 0.85 4.97
C PHE A 34 15.55 1.11 6.47
N PHE A 35 14.43 1.28 7.17
CA PHE A 35 14.44 1.49 8.62
C PHE A 35 14.79 0.21 9.40
N ALA A 36 14.28 -0.94 8.97
CA ALA A 36 14.51 -2.21 9.64
C ALA A 36 15.98 -2.68 9.53
N PHE A 37 16.57 -2.56 8.34
CA PHE A 37 17.90 -3.09 8.02
C PHE A 37 18.97 -2.02 7.87
N GLY A 38 18.64 -0.88 7.26
CA GLY A 38 19.63 0.17 6.99
C GLY A 38 20.04 0.96 8.23
N ILE A 39 19.13 1.17 9.19
CA ILE A 39 19.41 1.99 10.39
C ILE A 39 19.91 1.16 11.56
N SER A 40 19.61 -0.14 11.62
CA SER A 40 20.04 -1.02 12.70
C SER A 40 21.57 -1.24 12.73
N GLU A 41 22.28 -0.90 11.65
CA GLU A 41 23.74 -0.94 11.55
C GLU A 41 24.44 0.39 11.93
N ILE A 42 23.70 1.50 12.05
CA ILE A 42 24.27 2.86 12.21
C ILE A 42 24.70 3.17 13.66
N GLY A 43 24.46 2.29 14.63
CA GLY A 43 24.91 2.47 16.01
C GLY A 43 25.40 1.18 16.64
N GLY A 44 26.54 1.27 17.35
CA GLY A 44 27.21 0.13 17.98
C GLY A 44 26.35 -0.69 18.94
N PRO A 45 26.92 -1.75 19.55
CA PRO A 45 26.18 -2.67 20.42
C PRO A 45 25.46 -1.92 21.56
N GLY A 46 24.13 -1.96 21.56
CA GLY A 46 23.29 -1.29 22.57
C GLY A 46 22.73 0.07 22.16
N SER A 47 22.94 0.54 20.92
CA SER A 47 22.37 1.80 20.46
C SER A 47 20.85 1.76 20.32
N LEU A 48 20.20 2.90 20.60
CA LEU A 48 18.76 3.09 20.41
C LEU A 48 18.30 2.77 18.97
N PHE A 49 19.18 2.94 17.98
CA PHE A 49 18.87 2.65 16.58
C PHE A 49 18.68 1.15 16.29
N LYS A 50 19.36 0.27 17.03
CA LYS A 50 19.17 -1.18 16.91
C LYS A 50 17.80 -1.62 17.42
N THR A 51 17.27 -0.93 18.44
CA THR A 51 15.98 -1.24 19.06
C THR A 51 14.82 -0.53 18.35
N LEU A 52 15.01 0.73 17.94
CA LEU A 52 13.97 1.56 17.31
C LEU A 52 13.85 1.33 15.80
N GLY A 53 14.93 1.01 15.10
CA GLY A 53 14.92 0.78 13.64
C GLY A 53 13.87 -0.23 13.18
N PRO A 54 13.84 -1.45 13.75
CA PRO A 54 12.82 -2.46 13.43
C PRO A 54 11.38 -2.02 13.77
N GLN A 55 11.19 -1.30 14.88
CA GLN A 55 9.86 -0.80 15.28
C GLN A 55 9.35 0.26 14.31
N ILE A 56 10.21 1.21 13.92
CA ILE A 56 9.88 2.24 12.93
C ILE A 56 9.62 1.60 11.56
N GLY A 57 10.42 0.61 11.16
CA GLY A 57 10.18 -0.16 9.94
C GLY A 57 8.82 -0.86 9.95
N ALA A 58 8.44 -1.49 11.07
CA ALA A 58 7.14 -2.12 11.25
C ALA A 58 5.98 -1.11 11.16
N MET A 59 6.14 0.09 11.74
CA MET A 59 5.14 1.16 11.61
C MET A 59 4.92 1.53 10.14
N PHE A 60 6.00 1.71 9.38
CA PHE A 60 5.90 2.03 7.95
C PHE A 60 5.26 0.92 7.13
N ALA A 61 5.55 -0.35 7.45
CA ALA A 61 4.89 -1.48 6.80
C ALA A 61 3.38 -1.47 7.07
N VAL A 62 2.96 -1.25 8.32
CA VAL A 62 1.54 -1.13 8.69
C VAL A 62 0.89 0.05 7.98
N THR A 63 1.55 1.21 7.93
CA THR A 63 1.06 2.38 7.18
C THR A 63 0.87 2.06 5.70
N GLY A 64 1.80 1.33 5.07
CA GLY A 64 1.67 0.94 3.68
C GLY A 64 0.52 -0.01 3.39
N VAL A 65 0.35 -1.02 4.24
CA VAL A 65 -0.81 -1.93 4.16
C VAL A 65 -2.11 -1.16 4.34
N PHE A 66 -2.18 -0.28 5.34
CA PHE A 66 -3.36 0.54 5.56
C PHE A 66 -3.66 1.47 4.38
N ASN A 67 -2.63 2.06 3.77
CA ASN A 67 -2.78 2.91 2.58
C ASN A 67 -3.31 2.12 1.38
N ALA A 68 -2.81 0.90 1.16
CA ALA A 68 -3.32 0.01 0.11
C ALA A 68 -4.78 -0.38 0.37
N LEU A 69 -5.17 -0.63 1.63
CA LEU A 69 -6.56 -0.91 2.00
C LEU A 69 -7.47 0.31 1.76
N LEU A 70 -7.03 1.52 2.13
CA LEU A 70 -7.77 2.74 1.86
C LEU A 70 -7.98 2.96 0.34
N TYR A 71 -6.96 2.69 -0.47
CA TYR A 71 -7.09 2.73 -1.93
C TYR A 71 -8.15 1.75 -2.42
N LEU A 72 -8.13 0.52 -1.91
CA LEU A 72 -9.09 -0.52 -2.28
C LEU A 72 -10.52 -0.15 -1.87
N LEU A 73 -10.72 0.44 -0.69
CA LEU A 73 -12.01 0.94 -0.23
C LEU A 73 -12.51 2.09 -1.08
N TYR A 74 -11.66 3.09 -1.35
CA TYR A 74 -11.98 4.20 -2.25
C TYR A 74 -12.42 3.68 -3.62
N ARG A 75 -11.65 2.75 -4.20
CA ARG A 75 -11.96 2.17 -5.50
C ARG A 75 -13.25 1.35 -5.50
N SER A 76 -13.52 0.65 -4.40
CA SER A 76 -14.78 -0.09 -4.22
C SER A 76 -15.99 0.86 -4.16
N ILE A 77 -15.88 1.98 -3.45
CA ILE A 77 -16.94 3.01 -3.38
C ILE A 77 -17.15 3.67 -4.75
N ASP A 78 -16.05 4.00 -5.45
CA ASP A 78 -16.09 4.55 -6.80
C ASP A 78 -16.81 3.60 -7.77
N TYR A 79 -16.56 2.29 -7.68
CA TYR A 79 -17.31 1.28 -8.44
C TYR A 79 -18.80 1.30 -8.15
N TRP A 80 -19.17 1.32 -6.87
CA TRP A 80 -20.57 1.39 -6.46
C TRP A 80 -21.28 2.65 -6.97
N HIS A 81 -20.59 3.78 -7.03
CA HIS A 81 -21.11 5.01 -7.59
C HIS A 81 -21.23 4.97 -9.11
N SER A 82 -20.26 4.39 -9.81
CA SER A 82 -20.28 4.27 -11.27
C SER A 82 -21.36 3.32 -11.82
N LEU A 83 -21.82 2.37 -10.98
CA LEU A 83 -22.88 1.42 -11.32
C LEU A 83 -24.30 2.00 -11.17
N LYS A 84 -24.44 3.20 -10.56
CA LYS A 84 -25.72 3.83 -10.21
C LYS A 84 -26.03 5.01 -11.10
#